data_AF-A0AAC9NKT7-F1
#
_entry.id   AF-A0AAC9NKT7-F1
#
_cell.length_a   1.000
_cell.length_b   1.000
_cell.length_c   1.000
_cell.angle_alpha   90.00
_cell.angle_beta   90.00
_cell.angle_gamma   90.00
#
_symmetry.space_group_name_H-M   'P 1'
#
loop_
_entity.id
_entity.type
_entity.pdbx_description
1 polymer ?
#
loop_
_entity_poly.entity_id
_entity_poly.type
_entity_poly.pdbx_seq_one_letter_code
_entity_poly.pdbx_strand_id
1 'polypeptide(L)'
;MKYLKNSNGAALVLTLMIITLLLLFILTLFLQVTNTNKQVNRMEQQHDARLIAEMGVTYLRAAMDNLEEDEQEISNYLEEKVKEANNIGDLGGGRHFTLEVEIPEINEAASPIEITYTSIGVSGDRTEEVEDTIKITYE
;
A
#
# COMPACT_ATOMS: atom_id res chain seq x y z
N MET A 1 -71.50 -11.78 15.02
CA MET A 1 -70.31 -12.23 14.29
C MET A 1 -70.01 -11.37 13.05
N LYS A 2 -69.63 -10.09 13.20
CA LYS A 2 -69.20 -9.23 12.08
C LYS A 2 -67.68 -8.91 12.07
N TYR A 3 -66.95 -9.29 13.12
CA TYR A 3 -65.52 -9.00 13.27
C TYR A 3 -64.59 -9.98 12.53
N LEU A 4 -65.10 -11.14 12.09
CA LEU A 4 -64.31 -12.16 11.38
C LEU A 4 -64.17 -11.89 9.86
N LYS A 5 -64.86 -10.88 9.31
CA LYS A 5 -64.83 -10.59 7.87
C LYS A 5 -63.74 -9.58 7.47
N ASN A 6 -63.10 -8.94 8.45
CA ASN A 6 -62.06 -7.90 8.24
C ASN A 6 -60.65 -8.33 8.71
N SER A 7 -60.51 -9.54 9.27
CA SER A 7 -59.22 -10.08 9.72
C SER A 7 -58.26 -10.42 8.58
N ASN A 8 -58.79 -10.76 7.41
CA ASN A 8 -57.98 -11.15 6.25
C ASN A 8 -57.18 -9.96 5.67
N GLY A 9 -57.72 -8.75 5.73
CA GLY A 9 -57.00 -7.54 5.31
C GLY A 9 -55.91 -7.15 6.30
N ALA A 10 -56.19 -7.20 7.60
CA ALA A 10 -55.20 -6.93 8.64
C ALA A 10 -54.04 -7.94 8.62
N ALA A 11 -54.34 -9.22 8.41
CA ALA A 11 -53.32 -10.26 8.26
C ALA A 11 -52.44 -10.03 7.02
N LEU A 12 -53.01 -9.63 5.89
CA LEU A 12 -52.27 -9.32 4.67
C LEU A 12 -51.37 -8.08 4.81
N VAL A 13 -51.84 -7.04 5.50
CA VAL A 13 -51.01 -5.86 5.80
C VAL A 13 -49.86 -6.23 6.73
N LEU A 14 -50.12 -7.07 7.73
CA LEU A 14 -49.09 -7.54 8.66
C LEU A 14 -48.03 -8.38 7.94
N THR A 15 -48.42 -9.31 7.07
CA THR A 15 -47.47 -10.11 6.30
C THR A 15 -46.66 -9.26 5.33
N LEU A 16 -47.28 -8.29 4.64
CA LEU A 16 -46.57 -7.34 3.79
C LEU A 16 -45.58 -6.48 4.58
N MET A 17 -45.95 -6.05 5.78
CA MET A 17 -45.06 -5.31 6.67
C MET A 17 -43.86 -6.17 7.10
N ILE A 18 -44.09 -7.43 7.47
CA ILE A 18 -43.02 -8.35 7.84
C ILE A 18 -42.09 -8.62 6.65
N ILE A 19 -42.64 -8.85 5.46
CA ILE A 19 -41.86 -9.07 4.24
C ILE A 19 -41.04 -7.83 3.89
N THR A 20 -41.63 -6.63 3.95
CA THR A 20 -40.90 -5.39 3.65
C THR A 20 -39.79 -5.12 4.65
N LEU A 21 -40.02 -5.33 5.95
CA LEU A 21 -38.96 -5.24 6.95
C LEU A 21 -37.83 -6.23 6.67
N LEU A 22 -38.17 -7.48 6.35
CA LEU A 22 -37.19 -8.52 6.01
C LEU A 22 -36.37 -8.13 4.78
N LEU A 23 -37.01 -7.61 3.73
CA LEU A 23 -36.30 -7.12 2.54
C LEU A 23 -35.38 -5.93 2.83
N LEU A 24 -35.82 -4.99 3.69
CA LEU A 24 -34.97 -3.88 4.12
C LEU A 24 -33.73 -4.38 4.85
N PHE A 25 -33.88 -5.33 5.78
CA PHE A 25 -32.75 -5.93 6.47
C PHE A 25 -31.77 -6.59 5.51
N ILE A 26 -32.28 -7.40 4.56
CA ILE A 26 -31.44 -8.04 3.54
C ILE A 26 -30.67 -7.00 2.73
N LEU A 27 -31.34 -5.93 2.28
CA LEU A 27 -30.71 -4.88 1.48
C LEU A 27 -29.60 -4.16 2.27
N THR A 28 -29.85 -3.83 3.52
CA THR A 28 -28.86 -3.18 4.39
C THR A 28 -27.64 -4.07 4.61
N LEU A 29 -27.84 -5.37 4.85
CA LEU A 29 -26.74 -6.32 4.99
C LEU A 29 -25.90 -6.43 3.71
N PHE A 30 -26.54 -6.53 2.54
CA PHE A 30 -25.82 -6.57 1.27
C PHE A 30 -24.99 -5.30 1.02
N LEU A 31 -25.56 -4.14 1.33
CA LEU A 31 -24.85 -2.86 1.22
C LEU A 31 -23.64 -2.83 2.14
N GLN A 32 -23.80 -3.27 3.40
CA GLN A 32 -22.72 -3.32 4.36
C GLN A 32 -21.60 -4.25 3.90
N VAL A 33 -21.92 -5.49 3.50
CA VAL A 33 -20.93 -6.46 3.01
C VAL A 33 -20.17 -5.91 1.80
N THR A 34 -20.88 -5.31 0.85
CA THR A 34 -20.25 -4.74 -0.35
C THR A 34 -19.30 -3.60 0.00
N ASN A 35 -19.70 -2.72 0.91
CA ASN A 35 -18.88 -1.59 1.34
C ASN A 35 -17.66 -2.05 2.15
N THR A 36 -17.83 -3.00 3.06
CA THR A 36 -16.73 -3.58 3.83
C THR A 36 -15.73 -4.27 2.91
N ASN A 37 -16.16 -5.09 1.95
CA ASN A 37 -15.25 -5.75 1.00
C ASN A 37 -14.45 -4.73 0.18
N LYS A 38 -15.10 -3.66 -0.30
CA LYS A 38 -14.38 -2.58 -1.01
C LYS A 38 -13.36 -1.89 -0.12
N GLN A 39 -13.68 -1.69 1.16
CA GLN A 39 -12.77 -1.07 2.11
C GLN A 39 -11.58 -1.99 2.42
N VAL A 40 -11.82 -3.27 2.64
CA VAL A 40 -10.77 -4.27 2.89
C VAL A 40 -9.83 -4.36 1.70
N ASN A 41 -10.35 -4.52 0.47
CA ASN A 41 -9.49 -4.57 -0.72
C ASN A 41 -8.64 -3.30 -0.89
N ARG A 42 -9.19 -2.12 -0.58
CA ARG A 42 -8.42 -0.88 -0.63
C ARG A 42 -7.32 -0.84 0.42
N MET A 43 -7.61 -1.31 1.63
CA MET A 43 -6.65 -1.38 2.72
C MET A 43 -5.54 -2.39 2.40
N GLU A 44 -5.89 -3.55 1.83
CA GLU A 44 -4.92 -4.55 1.38
C GLU A 44 -4.01 -4.01 0.27
N GLN A 45 -4.56 -3.38 -0.77
CA GLN A 45 -3.76 -2.75 -1.83
C GLN A 45 -2.84 -1.67 -1.29
N GLN A 46 -3.31 -0.87 -0.34
CA GLN A 46 -2.51 0.16 0.31
C GLN A 46 -1.38 -0.45 1.13
N HIS A 47 -1.68 -1.48 1.93
CA HIS A 47 -0.69 -2.20 2.71
C HIS A 47 0.36 -2.88 1.81
N ASP A 48 -0.08 -3.48 0.71
CA ASP A 48 0.80 -4.10 -0.28
C ASP A 48 1.71 -3.06 -0.94
N ALA A 49 1.18 -1.91 -1.38
CA ALA A 49 1.98 -0.83 -1.94
C ALA A 49 3.06 -0.36 -0.95
N ARG A 50 2.70 -0.21 0.33
CA ARG A 50 3.65 0.14 1.39
C ARG A 50 4.71 -0.93 1.60
N LEU A 51 4.34 -2.21 1.68
CA LEU A 51 5.32 -3.29 1.79
C LEU A 51 6.29 -3.30 0.62
N ILE A 52 5.80 -2.99 -0.59
CA ILE A 52 6.63 -2.91 -1.79
C ILE A 52 7.62 -1.74 -1.70
N ALA A 53 7.19 -0.58 -1.19
CA ALA A 53 8.10 0.53 -0.89
C ALA A 53 9.15 0.15 0.17
N GLU A 54 8.74 -0.55 1.24
CA GLU A 54 9.66 -1.04 2.28
C GLU A 54 10.69 -2.07 1.72
N MET A 55 10.35 -2.84 0.69
CA MET A 55 11.31 -3.68 -0.02
C MET A 55 12.37 -2.86 -0.76
N GLY A 56 12.00 -1.75 -1.40
CA GLY A 56 12.95 -0.87 -2.06
C GLY A 56 13.93 -0.24 -1.07
N VAL A 57 13.44 0.15 0.11
CA VAL A 57 14.28 0.59 1.23
C VAL A 57 15.26 -0.50 1.66
N THR A 58 14.75 -1.72 1.85
CA THR A 58 15.57 -2.86 2.25
C THR A 58 16.64 -3.19 1.20
N TYR A 59 16.30 -3.09 -0.08
CA TYR A 59 17.23 -3.29 -1.19
C TYR A 59 18.40 -2.30 -1.14
N LEU A 60 18.10 -1.00 -0.98
CA LEU A 60 19.15 0.01 -0.96
C LEU A 60 20.03 -0.10 0.30
N ARG A 61 19.43 -0.33 1.48
CA ARG A 61 20.20 -0.61 2.70
C ARG A 61 21.14 -1.80 2.54
N ALA A 62 20.62 -2.90 2.02
CA ALA A 62 21.45 -4.09 1.78
C ALA A 62 22.56 -3.84 0.76
N ALA A 63 22.32 -3.01 -0.28
CA ALA A 63 23.37 -2.62 -1.21
C ALA A 63 24.47 -1.81 -0.50
N MET A 64 24.09 -0.85 0.35
CA MET A 64 25.03 -0.02 1.09
C MET A 64 25.83 -0.80 2.14
N ASP A 65 25.21 -1.78 2.80
CA ASP A 65 25.90 -2.66 3.76
C ASP A 65 26.96 -3.56 3.07
N ASN A 66 26.83 -3.80 1.76
CA ASN A 66 27.78 -4.57 0.96
C ASN A 66 28.79 -3.68 0.21
N LEU A 67 28.80 -2.37 0.44
CA LEU A 67 29.80 -1.48 -0.13
C LEU A 67 31.16 -1.77 0.51
N GLU A 68 32.08 -2.37 -0.24
CA GLU A 68 33.47 -2.53 0.17
C GLU A 68 34.20 -1.17 0.10
N GLU A 69 35.00 -0.84 1.10
CA GLU A 69 35.59 0.50 1.33
C GLU A 69 36.54 0.99 0.22
N ASP A 70 36.98 0.13 -0.70
CA ASP A 70 38.26 0.35 -1.37
C ASP A 70 38.26 0.89 -2.81
N GLU A 71 37.18 0.88 -3.62
CA GLU A 71 37.37 1.21 -5.06
C GLU A 71 36.27 1.99 -5.82
N GLN A 72 35.13 2.36 -5.21
CA GLN A 72 34.07 3.09 -5.93
C GLN A 72 33.64 4.37 -5.23
N GLU A 73 33.58 5.48 -5.99
CA GLU A 73 32.87 6.69 -5.56
C GLU A 73 31.43 6.30 -5.19
N ILE A 74 31.05 6.52 -3.93
CA ILE A 74 29.74 6.16 -3.37
C ILE A 74 28.59 6.62 -4.26
N SER A 75 28.74 7.81 -4.86
CA SER A 75 27.77 8.36 -5.81
C SER A 75 27.53 7.46 -7.02
N ASN A 76 28.58 6.91 -7.62
CA ASN A 76 28.47 6.05 -8.80
C ASN A 76 27.84 4.71 -8.45
N TYR A 77 28.20 4.14 -7.30
CA TYR A 77 27.60 2.89 -6.80
C TYR A 77 26.10 3.05 -6.51
N LEU A 78 25.72 4.13 -5.83
CA LEU A 78 24.31 4.44 -5.56
C LEU A 78 23.53 4.65 -6.86
N GLU A 79 24.05 5.41 -7.81
CA GLU A 79 23.41 5.58 -9.11
C GLU A 79 23.19 4.25 -9.83
N GLU A 80 24.18 3.36 -9.82
CA GLU A 80 24.08 2.04 -10.43
C GLU A 80 22.99 1.20 -9.75
N LYS A 81 22.97 1.16 -8.41
CA LYS A 81 22.01 0.37 -7.64
C LYS A 81 20.59 0.89 -7.77
N VAL A 82 20.41 2.21 -7.84
CA VAL A 82 19.11 2.84 -8.09
C VAL A 82 18.63 2.53 -9.51
N LYS A 83 19.51 2.58 -10.50
CA LYS A 83 19.18 2.18 -11.88
C LYS A 83 18.80 0.69 -11.95
N GLU A 84 19.52 -0.18 -11.25
CA GLU A 84 19.20 -1.61 -11.17
C GLU A 84 17.83 -1.83 -10.53
N ALA A 85 17.57 -1.21 -9.38
CA ALA A 85 16.29 -1.27 -8.68
C ALA A 85 15.11 -0.85 -9.56
N ASN A 86 15.27 0.27 -10.28
CA ASN A 86 14.24 0.81 -11.16
C ASN A 86 13.99 -0.06 -12.41
N ASN A 87 14.87 -1.03 -12.69
CA ASN A 87 14.74 -1.98 -13.80
C ASN A 87 14.21 -3.37 -13.39
N ILE A 88 13.92 -3.61 -12.11
CA ILE A 88 13.46 -4.92 -11.60
C ILE A 88 12.12 -5.35 -12.25
N GLY A 89 11.37 -4.42 -12.85
CA GLY A 89 10.14 -4.72 -13.60
C GLY A 89 8.97 -5.10 -12.69
N ASP A 90 8.00 -5.84 -13.25
CA ASP A 90 6.81 -6.27 -12.50
C ASP A 90 7.15 -7.47 -11.59
N LEU A 91 7.01 -7.27 -10.28
CA LEU A 91 7.12 -8.28 -9.23
C LEU A 91 5.90 -9.22 -9.16
N GLY A 92 4.94 -9.02 -10.06
CA GLY A 92 3.76 -9.82 -10.28
C GLY A 92 2.49 -9.08 -9.87
N GLY A 93 1.51 -9.04 -10.77
CA GLY A 93 0.22 -8.39 -10.51
C GLY A 93 0.27 -6.88 -10.59
N GLY A 94 1.17 -6.32 -11.40
CA GLY A 94 1.38 -4.86 -11.54
C GLY A 94 2.15 -4.25 -10.37
N ARG A 95 2.83 -5.07 -9.57
CA ARG A 95 3.56 -4.65 -8.38
C ARG A 95 4.96 -4.26 -8.76
N HIS A 96 5.40 -3.06 -8.40
CA HIS A 96 6.77 -2.64 -8.62
C HIS A 96 7.12 -1.54 -7.62
N PHE A 97 8.42 -1.35 -7.40
CA PHE A 97 8.91 -0.18 -6.68
C PHE A 97 9.83 0.64 -7.56
N THR A 98 9.99 1.90 -7.17
CA THR A 98 10.94 2.84 -7.77
C THR A 98 11.67 3.54 -6.64
N LEU A 99 12.97 3.77 -6.83
CA LEU A 99 13.81 4.52 -5.92
C LEU A 99 14.12 5.88 -6.53
N GLU A 100 13.87 6.91 -5.74
CA GLU A 100 14.27 8.29 -6.01
C GLU A 100 15.28 8.69 -4.93
N VAL A 101 16.50 9.08 -5.34
CA VAL A 101 17.57 9.42 -4.42
C VAL A 101 18.03 10.84 -4.70
N GLU A 102 18.06 11.66 -3.65
CA GLU A 102 18.75 12.95 -3.70
C GLU A 102 20.20 12.69 -3.30
N ILE A 103 21.11 12.66 -4.29
CA ILE A 103 22.54 12.45 -4.03
C ILE A 103 23.14 13.80 -3.62
N PRO A 104 23.54 14.00 -2.34
CA PRO A 104 24.25 15.20 -1.95
C PRO A 104 25.65 15.20 -2.59
N GLU A 105 26.21 16.39 -2.86
CA GLU A 105 27.64 16.50 -3.20
C GLU A 105 28.46 15.94 -2.03
N ILE A 106 29.09 14.78 -2.26
CA ILE A 106 29.88 14.08 -1.25
C ILE A 106 31.18 14.86 -1.05
N ASN A 107 31.26 15.59 0.05
CA ASN A 107 32.51 16.14 0.53
C ASN A 107 33.10 15.17 1.55
N GLU A 108 34.16 14.44 1.17
CA GLU A 108 34.85 13.45 2.02
C GLU A 108 35.27 14.01 3.40
N ALA A 109 35.35 15.33 3.56
CA ALA A 109 35.63 15.97 4.85
C ALA A 109 34.45 16.00 5.84
N ALA A 110 33.23 15.68 5.39
CA ALA A 110 32.01 15.69 6.19
C ALA A 110 31.56 14.25 6.51
N SER A 111 32.20 13.63 7.50
CA SER A 111 31.70 12.39 8.11
C SER A 111 30.76 12.75 9.27
N PRO A 112 29.52 12.23 9.33
CA PRO A 112 28.91 11.23 8.43
C PRO A 112 28.25 11.86 7.19
N ILE A 113 28.23 11.11 6.08
CA ILE A 113 27.43 11.44 4.89
C ILE A 113 26.00 10.93 5.13
N GLU A 114 25.01 11.80 5.01
CA GLU A 114 23.59 11.46 5.09
C GLU A 114 23.00 11.41 3.68
N ILE A 115 22.47 10.26 3.27
CA ILE A 115 21.84 10.06 1.96
C ILE A 115 20.36 9.82 2.18
N THR A 116 19.54 10.74 1.68
CA THR A 116 18.08 10.65 1.75
C THR A 116 17.53 10.08 0.45
N TYR A 117 16.60 9.15 0.58
CA TYR A 117 15.95 8.53 -0.56
C TYR A 117 14.51 8.18 -0.26
N THR A 118 13.72 8.16 -1.32
CA THR A 118 12.30 7.82 -1.30
C THR A 118 12.11 6.55 -2.11
N SER A 119 11.52 5.53 -1.48
CA SER A 119 11.01 4.36 -2.18
C SER A 119 9.52 4.51 -2.41
N ILE A 120 9.12 4.38 -3.68
CA ILE A 120 7.75 4.46 -4.14
C ILE A 120 7.30 3.05 -4.50
N GLY A 121 6.32 2.51 -3.79
CA GLY A 121 5.75 1.19 -4.05
C GLY A 121 4.37 1.29 -4.69
N VAL A 122 4.13 0.49 -5.73
CA VAL A 122 2.87 0.46 -6.48
C VAL A 122 2.23 -0.92 -6.38
N SER A 123 0.93 -0.96 -6.05
CA SER A 123 0.10 -2.18 -6.07
C SER A 123 -1.30 -1.87 -6.62
N GLY A 124 -1.57 -2.31 -7.85
CA GLY A 124 -2.81 -1.97 -8.55
C GLY A 124 -2.92 -0.46 -8.81
N ASP A 125 -4.00 0.17 -8.31
CA ASP A 125 -4.25 1.61 -8.45
C ASP A 125 -3.72 2.44 -7.27
N ARG A 126 -2.88 1.83 -6.40
CA ARG A 126 -2.36 2.46 -5.19
C ARG A 126 -0.86 2.61 -5.25
N THR A 127 -0.40 3.75 -4.75
CA THR A 127 0.99 4.13 -4.61
C THR A 127 1.21 4.57 -3.18
N GLU A 128 2.29 4.11 -2.56
CA GLU A 128 2.73 4.53 -1.24
C GLU A 128 4.21 4.88 -1.30
N GLU A 129 4.62 5.87 -0.50
CA GLU A 129 5.98 6.39 -0.48
C GLU A 129 6.58 6.20 0.91
N VAL A 130 7.82 5.73 0.96
CA VAL A 130 8.59 5.57 2.20
C VAL A 130 9.91 6.29 2.02
N GLU A 131 10.08 7.37 2.78
CA GLU A 131 11.34 8.11 2.88
C GLU A 131 12.22 7.49 3.96
N ASP A 132 13.51 7.38 3.67
CA ASP A 132 14.50 6.89 4.62
C ASP A 132 15.86 7.58 4.41
N THR A 133 16.73 7.50 5.42
CA THR A 133 18.07 8.10 5.40
C THR A 133 19.11 7.08 5.81
N ILE A 134 20.14 6.89 4.97
CA ILE A 134 21.32 6.09 5.31
C ILE A 134 22.44 7.03 5.74
N LYS A 135 23.12 6.69 6.84
CA LYS A 135 24.29 7.42 7.34
C LYS A 135 25.54 6.58 7.13
N ILE A 136 26.49 7.10 6.37
CA ILE A 136 27.76 6.45 6.09
C ILE A 136 28.84 7.15 6.91
N THR A 137 29.57 6.37 7.71
CA THR A 137 30.69 6.86 8.52
C THR A 137 31.96 6.21 8.00
N TYR A 138 32.95 7.01 7.59
CA TYR A 138 34.29 6.51 7.31
C TYR A 138 35.08 6.40 8.63
N GLU A 139 35.74 5.27 8.86
CA GLU A 139 36.73 5.11 9.95
C GLU A 139 38.10 5.68 9.59
#